data_AF-A0A5P9BCW6-F1
#
_entry.id   AF-A0A5P9BCW6-F1
#
_cell.length_a   1.000
_cell.length_b   1.000
_cell.length_c   1.000
_cell.angle_alpha   90.00
_cell.angle_beta   90.00
_cell.angle_gamma   90.00
#
_symmetry.space_group_name_H-M   'P 1'
#
loop_
_entity.id
_entity.type
_entity.pdbx_description
1 polymer ?
#
loop_
_entity_poly.entity_id
_entity_poly.type
_entity_poly.pdbx_seq_one_letter_code
_entity_poly.pdbx_strand_id
1 'polypeptide(L)'
;MKLYKYMSEAAGLAFLKDPALRLTPGHCLNDPFECKVTEKSKSALRQLLAEHSSINAAQDVFMANFENFLNSHGIISLSDNHEELLMWSHYADEYRGVVIEFEVDPNRPFDLFYNQPSESSDSHFSDVSYGKPRVFPKQIEPDNLDEVRAHYYLSKYQKWKYEGEYRYVLPFTMGQFVVVNERTGALTSTLNSLGISVTDGTESSSVREEIPLTTAPIDHFYAWFTSNTTKIMFFTRVKEDRIGRIFLGANCDIQKFLGIFDEHEFDSPYRPFVNPLTGEYLDIYKAALDQDEFKLEFTSLNHELAVTNDAQQADGV
;
A
#
# COMPACT_ATOMS: atom_id res chain seq x y z
N MET A 1 2.49 17.66 -3.57
CA MET A 1 1.13 17.36 -3.08
C MET A 1 1.23 16.52 -1.82
N LYS A 2 0.19 16.50 -0.99
CA LYS A 2 0.12 15.68 0.23
C LYS A 2 -0.84 14.53 -0.02
N LEU A 3 -0.41 13.31 0.28
CA LEU A 3 -1.21 12.10 0.15
C LEU A 3 -1.10 11.26 1.42
N TYR A 4 -2.08 10.38 1.65
CA TYR A 4 -2.29 9.76 2.94
C TYR A 4 -2.40 8.24 2.81
N LYS A 5 -1.80 7.52 3.74
CA LYS A 5 -1.99 6.08 3.87
C LYS A 5 -2.66 5.77 5.20
N TYR A 6 -3.85 5.19 5.12
CA TYR A 6 -4.55 4.58 6.24
C TYR A 6 -3.95 3.21 6.52
N MET A 7 -3.67 2.93 7.78
CA MET A 7 -3.09 1.66 8.24
C MET A 7 -3.75 1.22 9.54
N SER A 8 -3.93 -0.10 9.70
CA SER A 8 -4.28 -0.69 10.99
C SER A 8 -3.20 -0.38 12.04
N GLU A 9 -3.51 -0.53 13.32
CA GLU A 9 -2.54 -0.31 14.41
C GLU A 9 -1.26 -1.12 14.17
N ALA A 10 -1.39 -2.43 13.92
CA ALA A 10 -0.26 -3.31 13.67
C ALA A 10 0.59 -2.89 12.46
N ALA A 11 -0.05 -2.51 11.34
CA ALA A 11 0.65 -2.06 10.14
C ALA A 11 1.31 -0.69 10.34
N GLY A 12 0.67 0.19 11.10
CA GLY A 12 1.20 1.51 11.48
C GLY A 12 2.45 1.41 12.34
N LEU A 13 2.39 0.65 13.43
CA LEU A 13 3.55 0.38 14.30
C LEU A 13 4.70 -0.26 13.51
N ALA A 14 4.36 -1.19 12.61
CA ALA A 14 5.30 -1.83 11.69
C ALA A 14 5.98 -0.84 10.73
N PHE A 15 5.22 0.11 10.20
CA PHE A 15 5.70 1.14 9.27
C PHE A 15 6.57 2.18 9.96
N LEU A 16 6.22 2.59 11.18
CA LEU A 16 7.00 3.59 11.93
C LEU A 16 8.41 3.11 12.28
N LYS A 17 8.62 1.79 12.35
CA LYS A 17 9.94 1.17 12.59
C LYS A 17 10.80 1.01 11.34
N ASP A 18 10.18 0.56 10.24
CA ASP A 18 10.82 0.45 8.92
C ASP A 18 9.81 0.93 7.86
N PRO A 19 9.93 2.20 7.40
CA PRO A 19 8.97 2.80 6.48
C PRO A 19 8.91 2.09 5.13
N ALA A 20 7.97 1.16 4.99
CA ALA A 20 7.76 0.40 3.78
C ALA A 20 6.29 0.26 3.42
N LEU A 21 5.98 0.37 2.13
CA LEU A 21 4.63 0.23 1.60
C LEU A 21 4.51 -1.08 0.83
N ARG A 22 3.38 -1.78 1.06
CA ARG A 22 3.07 -3.03 0.37
C ARG A 22 2.76 -2.76 -1.10
N LEU A 23 3.50 -3.43 -1.98
CA LEU A 23 3.12 -3.62 -3.38
C LEU A 23 2.02 -4.69 -3.43
N THR A 24 0.78 -4.26 -3.64
CA THR A 24 -0.37 -5.18 -3.59
C THR A 24 -0.69 -5.68 -5.00
N PRO A 25 -0.56 -6.99 -5.30
CA PRO A 25 -0.98 -7.52 -6.59
C PRO A 25 -2.47 -7.27 -6.84
N GLY A 26 -2.88 -7.06 -8.09
CA GLY A 26 -4.28 -6.79 -8.43
C GLY A 26 -5.26 -7.86 -7.91
N HIS A 27 -4.85 -9.12 -7.87
CA HIS A 27 -5.64 -10.24 -7.34
C HIS A 27 -5.71 -10.30 -5.79
N CYS A 28 -5.05 -9.39 -5.09
CA CYS A 28 -5.09 -9.21 -3.64
C CYS A 28 -5.81 -7.92 -3.20
N LEU A 29 -6.37 -7.14 -4.13
CA LEU A 29 -7.17 -5.95 -3.85
C LEU A 29 -8.55 -6.29 -3.29
N ASN A 30 -9.19 -5.30 -2.64
CA ASN A 30 -10.45 -5.49 -1.92
C ASN A 30 -11.66 -5.68 -2.84
N ASP A 31 -11.71 -5.00 -4.00
CA ASP A 31 -12.78 -5.20 -4.97
C ASP A 31 -12.36 -6.28 -6.00
N PRO A 32 -13.10 -7.40 -6.10
CA PRO A 32 -12.76 -8.51 -6.98
C PRO A 32 -12.83 -8.17 -8.47
N PHE A 33 -13.29 -6.97 -8.83
CA PHE A 33 -13.33 -6.49 -10.21
C PHE A 33 -12.22 -5.49 -10.54
N GLU A 34 -11.35 -5.12 -9.59
CA GLU A 34 -10.20 -4.25 -9.84
C GLU A 34 -9.14 -4.94 -10.69
N CYS A 35 -8.42 -4.16 -11.51
CA CYS A 35 -7.39 -4.65 -12.43
C CYS A 35 -7.86 -5.72 -13.43
N LYS A 36 -9.18 -5.90 -13.59
CA LYS A 36 -9.75 -6.87 -14.53
C LYS A 36 -10.13 -6.21 -15.85
N VAL A 37 -9.58 -6.74 -16.93
CA VAL A 37 -9.93 -6.38 -18.30
C VAL A 37 -11.39 -6.78 -18.57
N THR A 38 -12.18 -5.85 -19.12
CA THR A 38 -13.58 -6.14 -19.47
C THR A 38 -13.68 -7.11 -20.65
N GLU A 39 -14.75 -7.91 -20.72
CA GLU A 39 -14.99 -8.81 -21.87
C GLU A 39 -15.08 -8.06 -23.22
N LYS A 40 -15.53 -6.79 -23.21
CA LYS A 40 -15.50 -5.93 -24.40
C LYS A 40 -14.07 -5.66 -24.86
N SER A 41 -13.19 -5.28 -23.94
CA SER A 41 -11.79 -5.02 -24.26
C SER A 41 -11.02 -6.30 -24.58
N LYS A 42 -11.32 -7.43 -23.93
CA LYS A 42 -10.77 -8.75 -24.33
C LYS A 42 -11.18 -9.12 -25.74
N SER A 43 -12.43 -8.91 -26.12
CA SER A 43 -12.91 -9.14 -27.49
C SER A 43 -12.20 -8.25 -28.50
N ALA A 44 -12.01 -6.97 -28.19
CA ALA A 44 -11.27 -6.03 -29.04
C ALA A 44 -9.79 -6.42 -29.19
N LEU A 45 -9.12 -6.82 -28.10
CA LEU A 45 -7.74 -7.34 -28.14
C LEU A 45 -7.61 -8.58 -29.03
N ARG A 46 -8.56 -9.54 -28.90
CA ARG A 46 -8.59 -10.73 -29.75
C ARG A 46 -8.85 -10.40 -31.22
N GLN A 47 -9.73 -9.44 -31.49
CA GLN A 47 -10.00 -9.00 -32.86
C GLN A 47 -8.76 -8.37 -33.49
N LEU A 48 -8.08 -7.48 -32.76
CA LEU A 48 -6.85 -6.83 -33.22
C LEU A 48 -5.79 -7.88 -33.62
N LEU A 49 -5.67 -8.96 -32.85
CA LEU A 49 -4.77 -10.06 -33.19
C LEU A 49 -5.24 -10.89 -34.38
N ALA A 50 -6.54 -11.14 -34.52
CA ALA A 50 -7.08 -11.91 -35.64
C ALA A 50 -6.82 -11.22 -36.99
N GLU A 51 -6.75 -9.89 -37.00
CA GLU A 51 -6.36 -9.09 -38.16
C GLU A 51 -4.87 -9.28 -38.54
N HIS A 52 -4.04 -9.71 -37.60
CA HIS A 52 -2.59 -9.88 -37.79
C HIS A 52 -2.13 -11.35 -37.78
N SER A 53 -2.95 -12.28 -37.29
CA SER A 53 -2.65 -13.71 -37.17
C SER A 53 -3.93 -14.56 -37.17
N SER A 54 -4.01 -15.50 -38.12
CA SER A 54 -5.11 -16.47 -38.23
C SER A 54 -4.98 -17.68 -37.29
N ILE A 55 -3.97 -17.70 -36.41
CA ILE A 55 -3.65 -18.84 -35.55
C ILE A 55 -4.24 -18.63 -34.16
N ASN A 56 -5.27 -19.39 -33.80
CA ASN A 56 -5.93 -19.29 -32.48
C ASN A 56 -4.94 -19.42 -31.29
N ALA A 57 -3.98 -20.33 -31.38
CA ALA A 57 -2.97 -20.51 -30.34
C ALA A 57 -2.13 -19.24 -30.08
N ALA A 58 -1.86 -18.44 -31.13
CA ALA A 58 -1.13 -17.19 -30.97
C ALA A 58 -1.98 -16.14 -30.22
N GLN A 59 -3.31 -16.16 -30.41
CA GLN A 59 -4.22 -15.26 -29.71
C GLN A 59 -4.29 -15.60 -28.21
N ASP A 60 -4.37 -16.89 -27.89
CA ASP A 60 -4.38 -17.34 -26.49
C ASP A 60 -3.08 -16.99 -25.77
N VAL A 61 -1.92 -17.18 -26.42
CA VAL A 61 -0.61 -16.81 -25.88
C VAL A 61 -0.50 -15.30 -25.64
N PHE A 62 -0.94 -14.47 -26.60
CA PHE A 62 -0.94 -13.02 -26.40
C PHE A 62 -1.84 -12.59 -25.24
N MET A 63 -3.06 -13.14 -25.15
CA MET A 63 -3.98 -12.80 -24.07
C MET A 63 -3.40 -13.20 -22.71
N ALA A 64 -2.78 -14.38 -22.63
CA ALA A 64 -2.07 -14.82 -21.43
C ALA A 64 -0.90 -13.87 -21.09
N ASN A 65 -0.10 -13.45 -22.07
CA ASN A 65 0.99 -12.50 -21.85
C ASN A 65 0.48 -11.12 -21.41
N PHE A 66 -0.62 -10.64 -21.99
CA PHE A 66 -1.25 -9.37 -21.62
C PHE A 66 -1.76 -9.40 -20.18
N GLU A 67 -2.48 -10.46 -19.80
CA GLU A 67 -2.97 -10.64 -18.42
C GLU A 67 -1.83 -10.89 -17.44
N ASN A 68 -0.79 -11.66 -17.81
CA ASN A 68 0.38 -11.88 -16.96
C ASN A 68 1.15 -10.58 -16.70
N PHE A 69 1.28 -9.73 -17.71
CA PHE A 69 1.91 -8.42 -17.57
C PHE A 69 1.11 -7.49 -16.66
N LEU A 70 -0.23 -7.48 -16.80
CA LEU A 70 -1.11 -6.79 -15.84
C LEU A 70 -0.90 -7.31 -14.42
N ASN A 71 -0.81 -8.63 -14.27
CA ASN A 71 -0.67 -9.27 -12.98
C ASN A 71 0.76 -9.21 -12.42
N SER A 72 1.77 -8.80 -13.18
CA SER A 72 3.14 -8.60 -12.69
C SER A 72 3.35 -7.23 -12.03
N HIS A 73 2.28 -6.42 -11.93
CA HIS A 73 2.32 -5.10 -11.31
C HIS A 73 1.56 -5.09 -9.98
N GLY A 74 2.17 -4.39 -9.02
CA GLY A 74 1.60 -4.07 -7.73
C GLY A 74 1.07 -2.66 -7.68
N ILE A 75 0.06 -2.46 -6.83
CA ILE A 75 -0.53 -1.16 -6.53
C ILE A 75 -0.16 -0.76 -5.11
N ILE A 76 0.28 0.49 -4.97
CA ILE A 76 0.29 1.23 -3.70
C ILE A 76 -0.78 2.30 -3.79
N SER A 77 -1.84 2.12 -3.01
CA SER A 77 -2.95 3.07 -2.89
C SER A 77 -2.67 4.10 -1.79
N LEU A 78 -2.76 5.38 -2.13
CA LEU A 78 -2.79 6.52 -1.22
C LEU A 78 -4.10 7.30 -1.42
N SER A 79 -4.51 8.09 -0.45
CA SER A 79 -5.71 8.94 -0.49
C SER A 79 -5.30 10.42 -0.49
N ASP A 80 -6.11 11.30 -1.08
CA ASP A 80 -5.96 12.75 -0.96
C ASP A 80 -6.64 13.34 0.30
N ASN A 81 -7.36 12.52 1.07
CA ASN A 81 -8.09 12.94 2.25
C ASN A 81 -7.73 12.08 3.47
N HIS A 82 -7.31 12.70 4.58
CA HIS A 82 -7.00 12.03 5.84
C HIS A 82 -8.16 12.04 6.84
N GLU A 83 -9.28 12.70 6.52
CA GLU A 83 -10.42 12.91 7.41
C GLU A 83 -11.62 12.01 7.06
N GLU A 84 -11.51 11.19 6.01
CA GLU A 84 -12.63 10.39 5.50
C GLU A 84 -13.00 9.28 6.52
N LEU A 85 -14.17 9.44 7.14
CA LEU A 85 -14.65 8.57 8.22
C LEU A 85 -14.79 7.12 7.78
N LEU A 86 -15.22 6.87 6.54
CA LEU A 86 -15.30 5.52 6.00
C LEU A 86 -13.91 4.88 5.86
N MET A 87 -12.91 5.66 5.47
CA MET A 87 -11.53 5.19 5.37
C MET A 87 -10.96 4.84 6.75
N TRP A 88 -11.21 5.67 7.76
CA TRP A 88 -10.83 5.36 9.14
C TRP A 88 -11.48 4.07 9.66
N SER A 89 -12.77 3.89 9.38
CA SER A 89 -13.53 2.70 9.79
C SER A 89 -13.01 1.42 9.12
N HIS A 90 -12.72 1.47 7.82
CA HIS A 90 -12.36 0.28 7.04
C HIS A 90 -10.87 -0.06 7.03
N TYR A 91 -10.00 0.95 7.03
CA TYR A 91 -8.57 0.77 6.77
C TYR A 91 -7.67 1.11 7.95
N ALA A 92 -8.17 1.91 8.90
CA ALA A 92 -7.43 2.27 10.11
C ALA A 92 -7.96 1.56 11.37
N ASP A 93 -8.33 0.29 11.22
CA ASP A 93 -8.71 -0.61 12.32
C ASP A 93 -9.76 0.01 13.26
N GLU A 94 -10.88 0.49 12.70
CA GLU A 94 -11.97 1.10 13.47
C GLU A 94 -11.48 2.26 14.36
N TYR A 95 -10.69 3.16 13.77
CA TYR A 95 -10.05 4.30 14.45
C TYR A 95 -9.01 3.92 15.50
N ARG A 96 -8.55 2.66 15.60
CA ARG A 96 -7.40 2.27 16.43
C ARG A 96 -6.06 2.47 15.74
N GLY A 97 -6.07 2.54 14.42
CA GLY A 97 -4.89 2.65 13.57
C GLY A 97 -4.34 4.07 13.43
N VAL A 98 -3.67 4.29 12.31
CA VAL A 98 -2.93 5.52 12.02
C VAL A 98 -3.12 5.93 10.56
N VAL A 99 -3.01 7.24 10.30
CA VAL A 99 -2.85 7.80 8.96
C VAL A 99 -1.50 8.48 8.86
N ILE A 100 -0.76 8.13 7.81
CA ILE A 100 0.57 8.68 7.51
C ILE A 100 0.46 9.60 6.30
N GLU A 101 0.90 10.86 6.45
CA GLU A 101 1.04 11.80 5.35
C GLU A 101 2.35 11.56 4.59
N PHE A 102 2.32 11.75 3.27
CA PHE A 102 3.47 11.70 2.39
C PHE A 102 3.54 12.98 1.55
N GLU A 103 4.75 13.53 1.43
CA GLU A 103 5.05 14.62 0.51
C GLU A 103 5.48 14.06 -0.84
N VAL A 104 4.59 14.13 -1.81
CA VAL A 104 4.82 13.63 -3.17
C VAL A 104 5.03 14.81 -4.12
N ASP A 105 6.20 14.87 -4.78
CA ASP A 105 6.43 15.81 -5.88
C ASP A 105 5.69 15.30 -7.13
N PRO A 106 4.68 16.02 -7.67
CA PRO A 106 3.97 15.58 -8.86
C PRO A 106 4.86 15.44 -10.10
N ASN A 107 5.98 16.16 -10.17
CA ASN A 107 6.93 16.07 -11.29
C ASN A 107 7.93 14.92 -11.12
N ARG A 108 8.10 14.44 -9.89
CA ARG A 108 9.03 13.37 -9.53
C ARG A 108 8.39 12.42 -8.51
N PRO A 109 7.24 11.81 -8.82
CA PRO A 109 6.46 11.10 -7.81
C PRO A 109 7.20 9.90 -7.24
N PHE A 110 8.03 9.24 -8.05
CA PHE A 110 8.82 8.09 -7.61
C PHE A 110 9.97 8.44 -6.66
N ASP A 111 10.30 9.73 -6.46
CA ASP A 111 11.25 10.16 -5.43
C ASP A 111 10.81 9.78 -4.02
N LEU A 112 9.54 9.41 -3.83
CA LEU A 112 8.99 8.81 -2.61
C LEU A 112 9.79 7.58 -2.14
N PHE A 113 10.33 6.78 -3.07
CA PHE A 113 11.00 5.52 -2.76
C PHE A 113 12.53 5.63 -2.84
N TYR A 114 13.24 4.81 -2.07
CA TYR A 114 14.71 4.71 -2.18
C TYR A 114 15.14 4.19 -3.56
N ASN A 115 14.47 3.12 -4.02
CA ASN A 115 14.69 2.57 -5.35
C ASN A 115 13.81 3.31 -6.36
N GLN A 116 14.41 3.69 -7.49
CA GLN A 116 13.65 4.25 -8.61
C GLN A 116 13.27 3.14 -9.59
N PRO A 117 12.06 3.17 -10.15
CA PRO A 117 11.73 2.29 -11.26
C PRO A 117 12.63 2.58 -12.46
N SER A 118 12.94 1.56 -13.25
CA SER A 118 13.68 1.74 -14.50
C SER A 118 12.88 2.63 -15.47
N GLU A 119 13.56 3.44 -16.28
CA GLU A 119 12.91 4.22 -17.35
C GLU A 119 12.16 3.34 -18.35
N SER A 120 12.60 2.08 -18.53
CA SER A 120 11.91 1.11 -19.39
C SER A 120 10.79 0.35 -18.69
N SER A 121 10.48 0.67 -17.42
CA SER A 121 9.33 0.10 -16.74
C SER A 121 8.05 0.83 -17.13
N ASP A 122 6.94 0.10 -17.16
CA ASP A 122 5.58 0.63 -17.28
C ASP A 122 5.04 1.12 -15.93
N SER A 123 5.91 1.75 -15.14
CA SER A 123 5.53 2.32 -13.84
C SER A 123 4.67 3.58 -14.06
N HIS A 124 3.61 3.71 -13.29
CA HIS A 124 2.69 4.85 -13.38
C HIS A 124 2.38 5.43 -12.00
N PHE A 125 2.12 6.74 -11.96
CA PHE A 125 1.54 7.42 -10.82
C PHE A 125 0.41 8.33 -11.29
N SER A 126 -0.81 8.09 -10.83
CA SER A 126 -1.99 8.91 -11.17
C SER A 126 -3.10 8.73 -10.15
N ASP A 127 -4.04 9.68 -10.13
CA ASP A 127 -5.34 9.51 -9.52
C ASP A 127 -6.16 8.40 -10.21
N VAL A 128 -7.11 7.84 -9.46
CA VAL A 128 -8.01 6.80 -9.93
C VAL A 128 -9.22 7.41 -10.64
N SER A 129 -9.52 6.90 -11.83
CA SER A 129 -10.75 7.19 -12.56
C SER A 129 -11.91 6.34 -12.03
N TYR A 130 -12.97 7.01 -11.57
CA TYR A 130 -14.14 6.38 -10.99
C TYR A 130 -15.28 6.31 -12.01
N GLY A 131 -15.77 5.09 -12.31
CA GLY A 131 -16.83 4.95 -13.31
C GLY A 131 -17.57 3.61 -13.32
N LYS A 132 -18.71 3.60 -14.02
CA LYS A 132 -19.45 2.41 -14.45
C LYS A 132 -20.18 2.73 -15.77
N PRO A 133 -19.80 2.14 -16.92
CA PRO A 133 -18.85 1.03 -17.10
C PRO A 133 -17.37 1.45 -17.06
N ARG A 134 -16.46 0.51 -16.74
CA ARG A 134 -14.99 0.69 -16.75
C ARG A 134 -14.32 0.19 -18.03
N VAL A 135 -14.99 0.33 -19.17
CA VAL A 135 -14.45 -0.08 -20.48
C VAL A 135 -13.41 0.94 -20.91
N PHE A 136 -12.33 0.49 -21.55
CA PHE A 136 -11.34 1.39 -22.13
C PHE A 136 -12.02 2.33 -23.15
N PRO A 137 -11.86 3.66 -23.04
CA PRO A 137 -12.70 4.60 -23.78
C PRO A 137 -12.29 4.80 -25.26
N LYS A 138 -11.08 4.38 -25.64
CA LYS A 138 -10.57 4.52 -27.02
C LYS A 138 -10.67 3.18 -27.78
N GLN A 139 -10.49 3.25 -29.10
CA GLN A 139 -10.25 2.03 -29.89
C GLN A 139 -8.92 1.41 -29.46
N ILE A 140 -8.88 0.09 -29.34
CA ILE A 140 -7.65 -0.64 -28.98
C ILE A 140 -6.84 -0.87 -30.25
N GLU A 141 -5.59 -0.43 -30.24
CA GLU A 141 -4.64 -0.47 -31.34
C GLU A 141 -3.28 -0.99 -30.84
N PRO A 142 -2.38 -1.49 -31.71
CA PRO A 142 -1.13 -2.11 -31.28
C PRO A 142 -0.20 -1.17 -30.50
N ASP A 143 -0.30 0.14 -30.73
CA ASP A 143 0.53 1.19 -30.13
C ASP A 143 -0.02 1.72 -28.81
N ASN A 144 -1.25 1.38 -28.43
CA ASN A 144 -1.89 1.90 -27.20
C ASN A 144 -2.12 0.83 -26.12
N LEU A 145 -1.50 -0.34 -26.24
CA LEU A 145 -1.65 -1.43 -25.27
C LEU A 145 -1.25 -1.03 -23.84
N ASP A 146 -0.25 -0.14 -23.69
CA ASP A 146 0.16 0.38 -22.39
C ASP A 146 -0.92 1.31 -21.79
N GLU A 147 -1.59 2.12 -22.60
CA GLU A 147 -2.74 2.92 -22.16
C GLU A 147 -3.90 2.03 -21.72
N VAL A 148 -4.15 0.92 -22.43
CA VAL A 148 -5.17 -0.06 -22.04
C VAL A 148 -4.86 -0.64 -20.67
N ARG A 149 -3.59 -0.96 -20.39
CA ARG A 149 -3.17 -1.50 -19.09
C ARG A 149 -3.31 -0.46 -17.99
N ALA A 150 -2.78 0.75 -18.21
CA ALA A 150 -2.89 1.89 -17.30
C ALA A 150 -4.35 2.17 -16.92
N HIS A 151 -5.26 2.14 -17.90
CA HIS A 151 -6.70 2.29 -17.64
C HIS A 151 -7.24 1.24 -16.65
N TYR A 152 -6.82 -0.01 -16.75
CA TYR A 152 -7.27 -1.07 -15.83
C TYR A 152 -6.63 -1.01 -14.45
N TYR A 153 -5.38 -0.54 -14.35
CA TYR A 153 -4.77 -0.25 -13.05
C TYR A 153 -5.40 0.94 -12.35
N LEU A 154 -5.85 1.95 -13.11
CA LEU A 154 -6.30 3.24 -12.60
C LEU A 154 -7.82 3.42 -12.66
N SER A 155 -8.60 2.35 -12.80
CA SER A 155 -10.07 2.44 -12.80
C SER A 155 -10.70 1.69 -11.63
N LYS A 156 -11.62 2.36 -10.95
CA LYS A 156 -12.34 1.81 -9.78
C LYS A 156 -13.83 2.08 -9.88
N TYR A 157 -14.60 1.26 -9.17
CA TYR A 157 -16.05 1.40 -9.19
C TYR A 157 -16.46 2.70 -8.50
N GLN A 158 -17.39 3.46 -9.09
CA GLN A 158 -17.75 4.80 -8.64
C GLN A 158 -18.17 4.93 -7.16
N LYS A 159 -18.61 3.85 -6.52
CA LYS A 159 -18.97 3.86 -5.10
C LYS A 159 -17.77 4.03 -4.17
N TRP A 160 -16.56 3.80 -4.65
CA TRP A 160 -15.30 4.02 -3.93
C TRP A 160 -14.73 5.43 -4.14
N LYS A 161 -15.48 6.36 -4.77
CA LYS A 161 -14.99 7.71 -5.06
C LYS A 161 -14.57 8.49 -3.80
N TYR A 162 -15.17 8.18 -2.65
CA TYR A 162 -14.82 8.81 -1.36
C TYR A 162 -13.37 8.54 -0.94
N GLU A 163 -12.72 7.50 -1.47
CA GLU A 163 -11.33 7.19 -1.11
C GLU A 163 -10.33 8.21 -1.66
N GLY A 164 -10.69 9.00 -2.69
CA GLY A 164 -9.79 10.00 -3.28
C GLY A 164 -8.44 9.41 -3.70
N GLU A 165 -8.47 8.23 -4.35
CA GLU A 165 -7.33 7.35 -4.46
C GLU A 165 -6.33 7.80 -5.52
N TYR A 166 -5.05 7.82 -5.16
CA TYR A 166 -3.89 7.89 -6.04
C TYR A 166 -3.13 6.57 -5.98
N ARG A 167 -2.68 6.08 -7.14
CA ARG A 167 -1.97 4.80 -7.24
C ARG A 167 -0.57 5.01 -7.77
N TYR A 168 0.40 4.41 -7.10
CA TYR A 168 1.61 3.94 -7.76
C TYR A 168 1.34 2.55 -8.34
N VAL A 169 1.59 2.38 -9.63
CA VAL A 169 1.62 1.10 -10.31
C VAL A 169 3.09 0.80 -10.57
N LEU A 170 3.58 -0.29 -9.97
CA LEU A 170 5.00 -0.63 -9.97
C LEU A 170 5.19 -2.11 -10.30
N PRO A 171 6.21 -2.49 -11.07
CA PRO A 171 6.49 -3.90 -11.32
C PRO A 171 6.85 -4.59 -10.00
N PHE A 172 6.52 -5.88 -9.86
CA PHE A 172 6.81 -6.64 -8.64
C PHE A 172 8.30 -6.65 -8.25
N THR A 173 9.19 -6.44 -9.24
CA THR A 173 10.63 -6.33 -9.06
C THR A 173 11.07 -5.09 -8.27
N MET A 174 10.17 -4.12 -8.05
CA MET A 174 10.38 -3.02 -7.11
C MET A 174 10.30 -3.46 -5.64
N GLY A 175 9.77 -4.66 -5.38
CA GLY A 175 9.81 -5.25 -4.04
C GLY A 175 11.27 -5.40 -3.59
N GLN A 176 11.57 -4.95 -2.37
CA GLN A 176 12.89 -5.08 -1.78
C GLN A 176 12.95 -6.25 -0.81
N PHE A 177 11.83 -6.49 -0.12
CA PHE A 177 11.67 -7.61 0.78
C PHE A 177 10.23 -8.12 0.75
N VAL A 178 10.06 -9.34 1.27
CA VAL A 178 8.74 -9.93 1.51
C VAL A 178 8.47 -10.09 3.00
N VAL A 179 7.19 -10.09 3.36
CA VAL A 179 6.66 -10.41 4.69
C VAL A 179 5.68 -11.57 4.58
N VAL A 180 5.72 -12.48 5.56
CA VAL A 180 4.90 -13.69 5.60
C VAL A 180 4.10 -13.71 6.90
N ASN A 181 2.78 -13.51 6.81
CA ASN A 181 1.95 -13.37 8.02
C ASN A 181 1.43 -14.69 8.60
N GLU A 182 1.30 -15.74 7.78
CA GLU A 182 0.75 -17.03 8.19
C GLU A 182 1.66 -18.14 7.67
N ARG A 183 1.83 -19.24 8.42
CA ARG A 183 2.49 -20.45 7.92
C ARG A 183 1.41 -21.43 7.46
N THR A 184 1.21 -21.56 6.14
CA THR A 184 0.34 -22.58 5.54
C THR A 184 1.18 -23.71 4.96
N GLY A 185 0.63 -24.92 4.83
CA GLY A 185 1.36 -26.02 4.16
C GLY A 185 1.70 -25.72 2.70
N ALA A 186 0.96 -24.80 2.04
CA ALA A 186 1.24 -24.33 0.68
C ALA A 186 2.42 -23.34 0.61
N LEU A 187 2.87 -22.80 1.75
CA LEU A 187 4.00 -21.89 1.83
C LEU A 187 5.34 -22.60 1.86
N THR A 188 5.45 -23.80 2.45
CA THR A 188 6.76 -24.42 2.73
C THR A 188 7.60 -24.58 1.46
N SER A 189 7.01 -25.03 0.34
CA SER A 189 7.74 -25.14 -0.93
C SER A 189 8.16 -23.78 -1.50
N THR A 190 7.29 -22.77 -1.42
CA THR A 190 7.55 -21.41 -1.91
C THR A 190 8.58 -20.68 -1.04
N LEU A 191 8.52 -20.86 0.26
CA LEU A 191 9.49 -20.29 1.20
C LEU A 191 10.86 -20.95 1.00
N ASN A 192 10.90 -22.28 0.86
CA ASN A 192 12.14 -22.99 0.54
C ASN A 192 12.74 -22.52 -0.80
N SER A 193 11.94 -22.27 -1.83
CA SER A 193 12.44 -21.75 -3.12
C SER A 193 12.97 -20.33 -3.00
N LEU A 194 12.42 -19.52 -2.10
CA LEU A 194 12.96 -18.20 -1.73
C LEU A 194 14.17 -18.28 -0.77
N GLY A 195 14.70 -19.48 -0.50
CA GLY A 195 15.87 -19.70 0.37
C GLY A 195 15.55 -19.59 1.87
N ILE A 196 14.28 -19.61 2.25
CA ILE A 196 13.82 -19.43 3.63
C ILE A 196 13.68 -20.81 4.28
N SER A 197 14.54 -21.10 5.24
CA SER A 197 14.50 -22.37 5.99
C SER A 197 13.42 -22.31 7.06
N VAL A 198 12.25 -22.89 6.78
CA VAL A 198 11.17 -22.98 7.76
C VAL A 198 11.50 -24.09 8.77
N THR A 199 11.89 -23.73 9.99
CA THR A 199 11.96 -24.72 11.08
C THR A 199 10.54 -25.01 11.56
N ASP A 200 10.14 -26.29 11.50
CA ASP A 200 8.92 -26.81 12.11
C ASP A 200 8.98 -26.58 13.63
N GLY A 201 8.49 -25.42 14.04
CA GLY A 201 8.46 -24.96 15.42
C GLY A 201 7.08 -24.38 15.69
N THR A 202 6.44 -24.97 16.69
CA THR A 202 5.13 -24.70 17.29
C THR A 202 4.63 -23.26 17.27
N GLU A 203 3.33 -23.16 17.00
CA GLU A 203 2.39 -22.08 17.34
C GLU A 203 2.53 -20.74 16.60
N SER A 204 1.61 -20.54 15.64
CA SER A 204 0.74 -19.36 15.49
C SER A 204 1.23 -18.00 16.02
N SER A 205 2.47 -17.61 15.74
CA SER A 205 2.91 -16.22 15.76
C SER A 205 3.22 -15.81 14.33
N SER A 206 2.56 -14.76 13.84
CA SER A 206 2.91 -14.10 12.59
C SER A 206 4.38 -13.67 12.64
N VAL A 207 5.27 -14.46 12.03
CA VAL A 207 6.69 -14.11 11.99
C VAL A 207 6.85 -13.13 10.85
N ARG A 208 6.92 -11.83 11.16
CA ARG A 208 7.37 -10.82 10.20
C ARG A 208 8.86 -11.06 9.95
N GLU A 209 9.17 -12.00 9.07
CA GLU A 209 10.50 -12.15 8.52
C GLU A 209 10.60 -11.26 7.29
N GLU A 210 11.50 -10.29 7.33
CA GLU A 210 11.87 -9.53 6.15
C GLU A 210 12.93 -10.31 5.39
N ILE A 211 12.55 -10.84 4.24
CA ILE A 211 13.47 -11.62 3.41
C ILE A 211 13.89 -10.76 2.22
N PRO A 212 15.16 -10.35 2.15
CA PRO A 212 15.69 -9.67 0.99
C PRO A 212 15.52 -10.51 -0.27
N LEU A 213 15.05 -9.90 -1.36
CA LEU A 213 14.92 -10.55 -2.66
C LEU A 213 16.30 -10.80 -3.30
N THR A 214 17.02 -11.80 -2.77
CA THR A 214 18.39 -12.19 -3.17
C THR A 214 18.43 -13.49 -3.98
N THR A 215 17.29 -14.15 -4.14
CA THR A 215 17.13 -15.41 -4.88
C THR A 215 16.88 -15.21 -6.37
N ALA A 216 16.77 -16.30 -7.12
CA ALA A 216 16.59 -16.25 -8.57
C ALA A 216 15.25 -15.53 -8.92
N PRO A 217 15.21 -14.73 -9.99
CA PRO A 217 14.01 -13.96 -10.38
C PRO A 217 12.73 -14.81 -10.55
N ILE A 218 12.88 -16.09 -10.89
CA ILE A 218 11.74 -17.01 -11.10
C ILE A 218 11.03 -17.36 -9.79
N ASP A 219 11.75 -17.44 -8.67
CA ASP A 219 11.15 -17.75 -7.36
C ASP A 219 10.33 -16.55 -6.86
N HIS A 220 10.84 -15.33 -7.09
CA HIS A 220 10.09 -14.10 -6.80
C HIS A 220 8.82 -14.01 -7.64
N PHE A 221 8.90 -14.38 -8.92
CA PHE A 221 7.73 -14.44 -9.80
C PHE A 221 6.69 -15.43 -9.27
N TYR A 222 7.08 -16.66 -8.92
CA TYR A 222 6.13 -17.63 -8.39
C TYR A 222 5.49 -17.16 -7.07
N ALA A 223 6.29 -16.61 -6.15
CA ALA A 223 5.80 -16.04 -4.90
C ALA A 223 4.80 -14.89 -5.14
N TRP A 224 5.09 -13.99 -6.08
CA TRP A 224 4.21 -12.89 -6.45
C TRP A 224 2.85 -13.37 -6.94
N PHE A 225 2.82 -14.28 -7.92
CA PHE A 225 1.59 -14.78 -8.53
C PHE A 225 0.77 -15.70 -7.61
N THR A 226 1.36 -16.16 -6.50
CA THR A 226 0.68 -16.98 -5.49
C THR A 226 0.38 -16.20 -4.21
N SER A 227 0.49 -14.87 -4.20
CA SER A 227 0.33 -14.03 -2.99
C SER A 227 -1.05 -14.18 -2.32
N ASN A 228 -2.14 -14.41 -3.07
CA ASN A 228 -3.48 -14.59 -2.49
C ASN A 228 -3.63 -15.87 -1.66
N THR A 229 -2.94 -16.95 -2.04
CA THR A 229 -2.99 -18.25 -1.37
C THR A 229 -1.91 -18.37 -0.31
N THR A 230 -0.70 -17.88 -0.59
CA THR A 230 0.44 -17.94 0.31
C THR A 230 0.44 -16.84 1.36
N LYS A 231 -0.28 -15.73 1.14
CA LYS A 231 -0.24 -14.53 2.02
C LYS A 231 1.14 -13.87 2.09
N ILE A 232 2.03 -14.18 1.14
CA ILE A 232 3.28 -13.44 0.96
C ILE A 232 2.93 -12.03 0.51
N MET A 233 3.60 -11.05 1.11
CA MET A 233 3.41 -9.64 0.82
C MET A 233 4.75 -9.01 0.44
N PHE A 234 4.79 -8.28 -0.67
CA PHE A 234 6.00 -7.61 -1.15
C PHE A 234 5.98 -6.14 -0.71
N PHE A 235 7.14 -5.62 -0.33
CA PHE A 235 7.28 -4.27 0.20
C PHE A 235 8.40 -3.51 -0.48
N THR A 236 8.20 -2.21 -0.67
CA THR A 236 9.21 -1.24 -1.10
C THR A 236 9.38 -0.17 -0.03
N ARG A 237 10.61 0.24 0.24
CA ARG A 237 10.94 1.24 1.26
C ARG A 237 10.68 2.65 0.74
N VAL A 238 10.13 3.47 1.62
CA VAL A 238 9.86 4.89 1.44
C VAL A 238 11.00 5.68 2.06
N LYS A 239 11.40 6.79 1.45
CA LYS A 239 12.37 7.69 2.06
C LYS A 239 11.75 8.43 3.23
N GLU A 240 12.45 8.44 4.36
CA GLU A 240 11.97 9.00 5.61
C GLU A 240 11.69 10.51 5.52
N ASP A 241 12.47 11.24 4.71
CA ASP A 241 12.29 12.68 4.42
C ASP A 241 11.03 13.01 3.61
N ARG A 242 10.34 11.99 3.09
CA ARG A 242 9.07 12.12 2.36
C ARG A 242 7.85 11.83 3.19
N ILE A 243 8.04 11.42 4.43
CA ILE A 243 6.95 11.20 5.36
C ILE A 243 6.67 12.56 6.02
N GLY A 244 5.40 12.96 6.10
CA GLY A 244 4.95 14.21 6.72
C GLY A 244 4.35 13.98 8.10
N ARG A 245 3.17 14.55 8.35
CA ARG A 245 2.41 14.39 9.60
C ARG A 245 1.93 12.95 9.87
N ILE A 246 1.78 12.62 11.14
CA ILE A 246 1.19 11.36 11.62
C ILE A 246 -0.09 11.69 12.36
N PHE A 247 -1.18 11.01 11.99
CA PHE A 247 -2.47 11.16 12.65
C PHE A 247 -2.83 9.83 13.33
N LEU A 248 -2.83 9.82 14.65
CA LEU A 248 -3.24 8.69 15.47
C LEU A 248 -4.75 8.64 15.58
N GLY A 249 -5.35 7.46 15.41
CA GLY A 249 -6.80 7.30 15.43
C GLY A 249 -7.45 7.60 16.78
N ALA A 250 -8.75 7.86 16.78
CA ALA A 250 -9.53 8.24 17.96
C ALA A 250 -9.46 7.20 19.10
N ASN A 251 -9.38 5.93 18.75
CA ASN A 251 -9.42 4.79 19.66
C ASN A 251 -8.07 4.07 19.80
N CYS A 252 -6.97 4.68 19.36
CA CYS A 252 -5.65 4.05 19.39
C CYS A 252 -5.12 3.87 20.82
N ASP A 253 -4.30 2.84 21.02
CA ASP A 253 -3.49 2.72 22.23
C ASP A 253 -2.24 3.60 22.08
N ILE A 254 -2.34 4.84 22.55
CA ILE A 254 -1.29 5.86 22.42
C ILE A 254 0.05 5.34 22.95
N GLN A 255 0.07 4.55 24.03
CA GLN A 255 1.31 4.10 24.66
C GLN A 255 2.16 3.23 23.74
N LYS A 256 1.54 2.43 22.86
CA LYS A 256 2.27 1.64 21.86
C LYS A 256 3.01 2.53 20.85
N PHE A 257 2.43 3.67 20.48
CA PHE A 257 3.03 4.60 19.55
C PHE A 257 4.14 5.42 20.22
N LEU A 258 3.92 5.91 21.45
CA LEU A 258 4.94 6.61 22.23
C LEU A 258 6.22 5.77 22.37
N GLY A 259 6.08 4.49 22.70
CA GLY A 259 7.23 3.59 22.80
C GLY A 259 8.09 3.56 21.54
N ILE A 260 7.49 3.61 20.34
CA ILE A 260 8.24 3.68 19.08
C ILE A 260 8.89 5.06 18.90
N PHE A 261 8.14 6.14 19.15
CA PHE A 261 8.64 7.49 18.96
C PHE A 261 9.84 7.79 19.85
N ASP A 262 9.80 7.33 21.09
CA ASP A 262 10.85 7.53 22.09
C ASP A 262 12.07 6.63 21.82
N GLU A 263 11.87 5.38 21.35
CA GLU A 263 12.97 4.47 20.96
C GLU A 263 13.76 4.98 19.75
N HIS A 264 13.11 5.67 18.81
CA HIS A 264 13.70 6.09 17.53
C HIS A 264 14.50 7.40 17.57
N GLU A 265 14.73 8.01 18.75
CA GLU A 265 15.46 9.29 18.88
C GLU A 265 16.90 9.23 18.34
N PHE A 266 17.51 8.03 18.26
CA PHE A 266 18.94 7.87 17.90
C PHE A 266 19.21 7.08 16.60
N ASP A 267 18.23 6.40 16.03
CA ASP A 267 18.46 5.44 14.93
C ASP A 267 18.11 5.99 13.53
N SER A 268 17.29 7.04 13.41
CA SER A 268 16.96 7.70 12.13
C SER A 268 17.16 9.21 12.19
N PRO A 269 18.24 9.76 11.58
CA PRO A 269 18.47 11.20 11.56
C PRO A 269 17.60 11.94 10.55
N TYR A 270 16.89 11.23 9.67
CA TYR A 270 16.15 11.83 8.55
C TYR A 270 14.69 12.13 8.89
N ARG A 271 14.16 11.56 9.99
CA ARG A 271 12.83 11.87 10.50
C ARG A 271 12.75 11.66 12.03
N PRO A 272 13.18 12.63 12.85
CA PRO A 272 12.99 12.56 14.29
C PRO A 272 11.50 12.68 14.64
N PHE A 273 11.01 11.82 15.53
CA PHE A 273 9.65 11.93 16.07
C PHE A 273 9.58 12.89 17.26
N VAL A 274 10.70 13.12 17.93
CA VAL A 274 10.82 13.94 19.13
C VAL A 274 11.88 15.02 18.89
N ASN A 275 11.60 16.24 19.34
CA ASN A 275 12.59 17.31 19.35
C ASN A 275 13.61 17.05 20.48
N PRO A 276 14.90 16.83 20.16
CA PRO A 276 15.89 16.48 21.18
C PRO A 276 16.21 17.61 22.18
N LEU A 277 15.77 18.85 21.89
CA LEU A 277 15.98 20.00 22.78
C LEU A 277 14.79 20.25 23.71
N THR A 278 13.56 20.04 23.21
CA THR A 278 12.33 20.35 23.97
C THR A 278 11.64 19.11 24.52
N GLY A 279 11.93 17.92 24.00
CA GLY A 279 11.22 16.68 24.28
C GLY A 279 9.81 16.61 23.66
N GLU A 280 9.45 17.58 22.81
CA GLU A 280 8.12 17.64 22.19
C GLU A 280 8.03 16.72 20.97
N TYR A 281 6.89 16.04 20.82
CA TYR A 281 6.58 15.27 19.64
C TYR A 281 6.38 16.19 18.43
N LEU A 282 7.00 15.83 17.30
CA LEU A 282 7.02 16.60 16.05
C LEU A 282 5.99 16.07 15.06
N ASP A 283 5.10 16.93 14.58
CA ASP A 283 4.12 16.63 13.51
C ASP A 283 3.23 15.39 13.77
N ILE A 284 3.02 15.04 15.05
CA ILE A 284 2.13 13.97 15.48
C ILE A 284 0.86 14.56 16.07
N TYR A 285 -0.28 14.06 15.60
CA TYR A 285 -1.61 14.51 15.97
C TYR A 285 -2.46 13.34 16.46
N LYS A 286 -3.35 13.60 17.40
CA LYS A 286 -4.35 12.65 17.88
C LYS A 286 -5.72 13.07 17.37
N ALA A 287 -6.45 12.12 16.81
CA ALA A 287 -7.83 12.34 16.41
C ALA A 287 -8.76 12.32 17.63
N ALA A 288 -9.76 13.20 17.62
CA ALA A 288 -10.90 13.25 18.51
C ALA A 288 -12.20 13.26 17.69
N LEU A 289 -13.26 12.71 18.27
CA LEU A 289 -14.58 12.68 17.64
C LEU A 289 -15.38 13.92 18.08
N ASP A 290 -15.72 14.78 17.13
CA ASP A 290 -16.70 15.84 17.34
C ASP A 290 -18.11 15.22 17.34
N GLN A 291 -18.79 15.27 18.48
CA GLN A 291 -20.11 14.67 18.67
C GLN A 291 -21.25 15.52 18.09
N ASP A 292 -21.01 16.79 17.82
CA ASP A 292 -22.01 17.72 17.30
C ASP A 292 -22.00 17.73 15.76
N GLU A 293 -20.81 17.79 15.17
CA GLU A 293 -20.64 17.82 13.71
C GLU A 293 -20.38 16.43 13.09
N PHE A 294 -20.16 15.40 13.92
CA PHE A 294 -19.84 14.03 13.48
C PHE A 294 -18.64 13.98 12.52
N LYS A 295 -17.56 14.68 12.89
CA LYS A 295 -16.31 14.75 12.13
C LYS A 295 -15.12 14.38 13.03
N LEU A 296 -13.94 14.26 12.42
CA LEU A 296 -12.68 14.15 13.15
C LEU A 296 -12.07 15.53 13.35
N GLU A 297 -11.59 15.77 14.56
CA GLU A 297 -10.70 16.88 14.87
C GLU A 297 -9.32 16.35 15.24
N PHE A 298 -8.26 17.05 14.88
CA PHE A 298 -6.89 16.63 15.13
C PHE A 298 -6.16 17.64 16.00
N THR A 299 -5.77 17.23 17.20
CA THR A 299 -4.99 18.03 18.14
C THR A 299 -3.53 17.54 18.15
N SER A 300 -2.57 18.44 18.38
CA SER A 300 -1.17 18.03 18.52
C SER A 300 -1.02 17.06 19.69
N LEU A 301 -0.22 16.02 19.54
CA LEU A 301 0.00 15.02 20.59
C LEU A 301 0.51 15.65 21.91
N ASN A 302 1.36 16.68 21.84
CA ASN A 302 1.84 17.40 23.03
C ASN A 302 0.69 18.01 23.86
N HIS A 303 -0.29 18.61 23.19
CA HIS A 303 -1.49 19.16 23.84
C HIS A 303 -2.36 18.06 24.46
N GLU A 304 -2.57 16.95 23.74
CA GLU A 304 -3.35 15.81 24.23
C GLU A 304 -2.78 15.23 25.53
N LEU A 305 -1.44 15.07 25.58
CA LEU A 305 -0.74 14.54 26.74
C LEU A 305 -0.79 15.50 27.94
N ALA A 306 -0.71 16.81 27.70
CA ALA A 306 -0.83 17.81 28.76
C ALA A 306 -2.22 17.77 29.43
N VAL A 307 -3.30 17.74 28.63
CA VAL A 307 -4.68 17.70 29.15
C VAL A 307 -4.95 16.42 29.93
N THR A 308 -4.44 15.28 29.47
CA THR A 308 -4.64 13.98 30.14
C THR A 308 -3.94 13.94 31.50
N ASN A 309 -2.74 14.50 31.61
CA ASN A 309 -1.99 14.56 32.87
C ASN A 309 -2.69 15.45 33.90
N ASP A 310 -3.25 16.59 33.48
CA ASP A 310 -3.99 17.49 34.35
C ASP A 310 -5.28 16.84 34.90
N ALA A 311 -5.99 16.07 34.06
CA ALA A 311 -7.18 15.33 34.47
C ALA A 311 -6.87 14.22 35.50
N GLN A 312 -5.78 13.45 35.30
CA GLN A 312 -5.37 12.41 36.24
C GLN A 312 -4.92 12.98 37.59
N GLN A 313 -4.34 14.19 37.62
CA GLN A 313 -3.99 14.87 38.86
C GLN A 313 -5.21 15.43 39.60
N ALA A 314 -6.27 15.80 38.88
CA ALA A 314 -7.52 16.30 39.47
C ALA A 314 -8.39 15.19 40.09
N ASP A 315 -8.41 13.99 39.49
CA ASP A 315 -9.18 12.83 39.99
C ASP A 315 -8.45 12.04 41.10
N GLY A 316 -7.17 12.34 41.34
CA GLY A 316 -6.34 11.74 42.38
C GLY A 316 -6.37 12.44 43.74
N VAL A 317 -7.26 13.42 43.94
CA VAL A 317 -7.45 14.20 45.18
C VAL A 317 -8.78 13.89 45.85
#